data_AF-A0A1S8TW51-F1
#
_entry.id   AF-A0A1S8TW51-F1
#
_cell.length_a   1.000
_cell.length_b   1.000
_cell.length_c   1.000
_cell.angle_alpha   90.00
_cell.angle_beta   90.00
_cell.angle_gamma   90.00
#
_symmetry.space_group_name_H-M   'P 1'
#
loop_
_entity.id
_entity.type
_entity.pdbx_description
1 polymer ?
#
loop_
_entity_poly.entity_id
_entity_poly.type
_entity_poly.pdbx_seq_one_letter_code
_entity_poly.pdbx_strand_id
1 'polypeptide(L)'
;MLMISIMPSNDANTFGHAVSSNFKRIRLYISFIRKYDEEISSILSDMHELVDANKTTDFVKQIHLIESYKGAGFLSAASLMAEIGDFSAFNSPKQLFAYFGLDPAVKQSGKFNGTKISMSKRGSRIARRVIHTMALVSISKNRNGSSQNHVLRDYYLLKCKSKPKMVALGAVMHKVCNIVFAILRDEKEFKIITPEEHQKNYNQAKCGFAT
;
A
#
# COMPACT_ATOMS: atom_id res chain seq x y z
N MET A 1 0.42 -29.35 -21.90
CA MET A 1 1.63 -28.95 -22.65
C MET A 1 2.29 -27.77 -21.96
N LEU A 2 3.22 -28.06 -21.04
CA LEU A 2 4.43 -27.28 -20.72
C LEU A 2 5.19 -28.08 -19.65
N MET A 3 5.89 -29.10 -20.15
CA MET A 3 6.97 -29.81 -19.46
C MET A 3 8.09 -28.81 -19.22
N ILE A 4 8.11 -28.16 -18.06
CA ILE A 4 9.32 -27.50 -17.56
C ILE A 4 10.12 -28.58 -16.85
N SER A 5 10.87 -29.30 -17.68
CA SER A 5 11.81 -30.35 -17.34
C SER A 5 12.80 -29.91 -16.27
N ILE A 6 13.22 -30.92 -15.52
CA ILE A 6 14.23 -31.02 -14.48
C ILE A 6 15.65 -30.72 -15.07
N MET A 7 15.82 -29.60 -15.76
CA MET A 7 17.06 -29.29 -16.49
C MET A 7 18.15 -28.50 -15.73
N PRO A 8 18.00 -27.93 -14.52
CA PRO A 8 19.13 -27.24 -13.89
C PRO A 8 20.07 -28.17 -13.10
N SER A 9 19.84 -29.50 -13.09
CA SER A 9 20.65 -30.43 -12.28
C SER A 9 21.81 -31.12 -13.04
N ASN A 10 21.83 -31.09 -14.38
CA ASN A 10 22.91 -31.72 -15.16
C ASN A 10 23.98 -30.76 -15.69
N ASP A 11 23.70 -29.46 -15.77
CA ASP A 11 24.65 -28.47 -16.31
C ASP A 11 25.67 -27.96 -15.27
N ALA A 12 25.65 -28.50 -14.05
CA ALA A 12 26.63 -28.17 -13.01
C ALA A 12 28.01 -28.83 -13.23
N ASN A 13 28.16 -29.69 -14.24
CA ASN A 13 29.41 -30.41 -14.52
C ASN A 13 30.35 -29.67 -15.48
N THR A 14 29.94 -28.57 -16.11
CA THR A 14 30.73 -27.88 -17.15
C THR A 14 31.41 -26.58 -16.70
N PHE A 15 31.12 -26.07 -15.50
CA PHE A 15 31.85 -24.91 -14.95
C PHE A 15 32.12 -25.06 -13.45
N GLY A 16 33.39 -25.28 -13.11
CA GLY A 16 33.99 -24.98 -11.79
C GLY A 16 33.38 -25.69 -10.58
N HIS A 17 33.88 -26.89 -10.27
CA HIS A 17 33.66 -27.64 -9.02
C HIS A 17 32.27 -27.47 -8.36
N ALA A 18 31.30 -28.28 -8.77
CA ALA A 18 30.05 -28.48 -8.03
C ALA A 18 30.33 -29.12 -6.66
N VAL A 19 30.71 -28.31 -5.67
CA VAL A 19 30.96 -28.79 -4.30
C VAL A 19 29.64 -29.29 -3.74
N SER A 20 29.60 -30.52 -3.24
CA SER A 20 28.40 -31.16 -2.66
C SER A 20 27.73 -30.33 -1.56
N SER A 21 28.49 -29.44 -0.90
CA SER A 21 27.99 -28.48 0.07
C SER A 21 27.03 -27.43 -0.54
N ASN A 22 27.27 -26.96 -1.76
CA ASN A 22 26.38 -26.01 -2.44
C ASN A 22 25.02 -26.63 -2.72
N PHE A 23 25.00 -27.90 -3.16
CA PHE A 23 23.76 -28.64 -3.38
C PHE A 23 22.97 -28.83 -2.08
N LYS A 24 23.65 -29.20 -0.98
CA LYS A 24 23.04 -29.29 0.35
C LYS A 24 22.45 -27.94 0.80
N ARG A 25 23.17 -26.84 0.58
CA ARG A 25 22.74 -25.48 0.95
C ARG A 25 21.51 -25.03 0.14
N ILE A 26 21.49 -25.28 -1.17
CA ILE A 26 20.34 -24.97 -2.03
C ILE A 26 19.11 -25.78 -1.56
N ARG A 27 19.27 -27.09 -1.31
CA ARG A 27 18.19 -27.93 -0.79
C ARG A 27 17.66 -27.42 0.56
N LEU A 28 18.56 -27.01 1.46
CA LEU A 28 18.18 -26.45 2.75
C LEU A 28 17.39 -25.14 2.60
N TYR A 29 17.84 -24.23 1.75
CA TYR A 29 17.10 -22.98 1.48
C TYR A 29 15.73 -23.24 0.86
N ILE A 30 15.61 -24.19 -0.07
CA ILE A 30 14.31 -24.60 -0.62
C ILE A 30 13.41 -25.14 0.50
N SER A 31 13.95 -25.96 1.40
CA SER A 31 13.20 -26.47 2.55
C SER A 31 12.70 -25.35 3.46
N PHE A 32 13.55 -24.36 3.76
CA PHE A 32 13.16 -23.23 4.59
C PHE A 32 12.12 -22.35 3.93
N ILE A 33 12.27 -22.04 2.63
CA ILE A 33 11.28 -21.26 1.88
C ILE A 33 9.92 -21.96 1.92
N ARG A 34 9.88 -23.26 1.65
CA ARG A 34 8.62 -24.04 1.71
C ARG A 34 7.99 -24.01 3.10
N LYS A 35 8.80 -24.16 4.15
CA LYS A 35 8.31 -24.08 5.53
C LYS A 35 7.76 -22.70 5.86
N TYR A 36 8.45 -21.63 5.46
CA TYR A 36 7.93 -20.28 5.65
C TYR A 36 6.63 -20.04 4.86
N ASP A 37 6.51 -20.58 3.64
CA ASP A 37 5.28 -20.46 2.86
C ASP A 37 4.09 -21.17 3.53
N GLU A 38 4.32 -22.34 4.13
CA GLU A 38 3.32 -23.08 4.93
C GLU A 38 2.87 -22.25 6.13
N GLU A 39 3.81 -21.73 6.93
CA GLU A 39 3.50 -20.94 8.12
C GLU A 39 2.79 -19.62 7.78
N ILE A 40 3.23 -18.93 6.71
CA ILE A 40 2.56 -17.70 6.24
C ILE A 40 1.11 -18.01 5.84
N SER A 41 0.88 -19.12 5.17
CA SER A 41 -0.47 -19.52 4.74
C SER A 41 -1.36 -19.85 5.95
N SER A 42 -0.82 -20.54 6.95
CA SER A 42 -1.53 -20.83 8.20
C SER A 42 -1.94 -19.55 8.91
N ILE A 43 -1.00 -18.62 9.12
CA ILE A 43 -1.26 -17.34 9.79
C ILE A 43 -2.30 -16.51 9.03
N LEU A 44 -2.25 -16.50 7.69
CA LEU A 44 -3.25 -15.82 6.88
C LEU A 44 -4.64 -16.44 7.04
N SER A 45 -4.75 -17.77 7.16
CA SER A 45 -6.01 -18.45 7.46
C SER A 45 -6.56 -18.01 8.81
N ASP A 46 -5.73 -18.02 9.85
CA ASP A 46 -6.13 -17.60 11.20
C ASP A 46 -6.62 -16.14 11.20
N MET A 47 -5.95 -15.25 10.46
CA MET A 47 -6.38 -13.85 10.30
C MET A 47 -7.77 -13.76 9.66
N HIS A 48 -8.04 -14.55 8.61
CA HIS A 48 -9.35 -14.58 7.98
C HIS A 48 -10.42 -15.09 8.93
N GLU A 49 -10.15 -16.18 9.66
CA GLU A 49 -11.08 -16.75 10.65
C GLU A 49 -11.42 -15.74 11.76
N LEU A 50 -10.42 -15.01 12.27
CA LEU A 50 -10.63 -13.99 13.29
C LEU A 50 -11.49 -12.83 12.77
N VAL A 51 -11.28 -12.38 11.54
CA VAL A 51 -12.10 -11.35 10.91
C VAL A 51 -13.52 -11.86 10.68
N ASP A 52 -13.66 -13.11 10.23
CA ASP A 52 -14.95 -13.73 9.98
C ASP A 52 -15.78 -13.96 11.26
N ALA A 53 -15.11 -14.29 12.37
CA ALA A 53 -15.75 -14.44 13.68
C ALA A 53 -16.26 -13.10 14.26
N ASN A 54 -15.68 -11.97 13.83
CA ASN A 54 -15.93 -10.64 14.40
C ASN A 54 -16.61 -9.66 13.43
N LYS A 55 -17.34 -10.17 12.42
CA LYS A 55 -17.99 -9.38 11.34
C LYS A 55 -18.84 -8.20 11.81
N THR A 56 -19.44 -8.29 12.99
CA THR A 56 -20.33 -7.25 13.52
C THR A 56 -19.59 -6.06 14.12
N THR A 57 -18.30 -6.22 14.42
CA THR A 57 -17.47 -5.16 15.01
C THR A 57 -17.18 -4.06 13.98
N ASP A 58 -17.13 -2.81 14.44
CA ASP A 58 -16.85 -1.69 13.55
C ASP A 58 -15.44 -1.76 12.97
N PHE A 59 -14.49 -2.33 13.72
CA PHE A 59 -13.13 -2.60 13.25
C PHE A 59 -13.13 -3.49 12.00
N VAL A 60 -13.90 -4.58 11.98
CA VAL A 60 -13.98 -5.48 10.81
C VAL A 60 -14.73 -4.82 9.64
N LYS A 61 -15.81 -4.07 9.91
CA LYS A 61 -16.49 -3.29 8.86
C LYS A 61 -15.54 -2.29 8.20
N GLN A 62 -14.71 -1.61 9.00
CA GLN A 62 -13.70 -0.67 8.50
C GLN A 62 -12.63 -1.35 7.65
N ILE A 63 -12.21 -2.58 7.98
CA ILE A 63 -11.32 -3.38 7.12
C ILE A 63 -11.96 -3.58 5.75
N HIS A 64 -13.20 -4.07 5.69
CA HIS A 64 -13.89 -4.31 4.42
C HIS A 64 -14.14 -3.02 3.62
N LEU A 65 -14.40 -1.90 4.30
CA LEU A 65 -14.49 -0.59 3.66
C LEU A 65 -13.15 -0.21 3.01
N ILE A 66 -12.02 -0.43 3.66
CA ILE A 66 -10.69 -0.19 3.06
C ILE A 66 -10.44 -1.14 1.89
N GLU A 67 -10.85 -2.42 1.96
CA GLU A 67 -10.72 -3.38 0.86
C GLU A 67 -11.45 -2.97 -0.41
N SER A 68 -12.53 -2.19 -0.30
CA SER A 68 -13.23 -1.64 -1.48
C SER A 68 -12.34 -0.73 -2.34
N TYR A 69 -11.26 -0.19 -1.77
CA TYR A 69 -10.30 0.62 -2.50
C TYR A 69 -9.53 -0.21 -3.52
N LYS A 70 -9.60 0.19 -4.81
CA LYS A 70 -8.85 -0.46 -5.90
C LYS A 70 -7.34 -0.27 -5.73
N GLY A 71 -6.72 -1.23 -5.05
CA GLY A 71 -5.32 -1.21 -4.65
C GLY A 71 -5.07 -1.68 -3.21
N ALA A 72 -6.13 -1.88 -2.41
CA ALA A 72 -6.07 -2.56 -1.13
C ALA A 72 -6.53 -4.02 -1.31
N GLY A 73 -5.71 -4.96 -0.83
CA GLY A 73 -6.18 -6.33 -0.54
C GLY A 73 -6.30 -6.52 0.96
N PHE A 74 -6.86 -7.67 1.37
CA PHE A 74 -7.08 -8.03 2.78
C PHE A 74 -5.92 -7.67 3.70
N LEU A 75 -4.72 -8.19 3.42
CA LEU A 75 -3.55 -7.94 4.27
C LEU A 75 -3.21 -6.45 4.37
N SER A 76 -3.41 -5.68 3.29
CA SER A 76 -3.18 -4.23 3.31
C SER A 76 -4.23 -3.52 4.16
N ALA A 77 -5.51 -3.88 4.00
CA ALA A 77 -6.61 -3.29 4.76
C ALA A 77 -6.49 -3.62 6.26
N ALA A 78 -6.31 -4.90 6.61
CA ALA A 78 -6.16 -5.38 7.98
C ALA A 78 -4.92 -4.77 8.64
N SER A 79 -3.77 -4.77 7.96
CA SER A 79 -2.56 -4.14 8.51
C SER A 79 -2.73 -2.63 8.71
N LEU A 80 -3.39 -1.94 7.78
CA LEU A 80 -3.61 -0.51 7.91
C LEU A 80 -4.54 -0.20 9.08
N MET A 81 -5.62 -0.95 9.23
CA MET A 81 -6.57 -0.77 10.32
C MET A 81 -5.94 -1.10 11.68
N ALA A 82 -5.10 -2.13 11.75
CA ALA A 82 -4.33 -2.45 12.96
C ALA A 82 -3.35 -1.33 13.35
N GLU A 83 -2.73 -0.65 12.37
CA GLU A 83 -1.84 0.48 12.62
C GLU A 83 -2.59 1.77 13.01
N ILE A 84 -3.81 1.95 12.50
CA ILE A 84 -4.71 3.05 12.89
C ILE A 84 -5.23 2.82 14.31
N GLY A 85 -5.63 1.59 14.64
CA GLY A 85 -6.31 1.27 15.88
C GLY A 85 -7.70 1.91 15.90
N ASP A 86 -7.91 2.90 16.78
CA ASP A 86 -9.15 3.66 16.85
C ASP A 86 -9.12 4.86 15.89
N PHE A 87 -9.94 4.81 14.84
CA PHE A 87 -10.04 5.89 13.86
C PHE A 87 -10.61 7.19 14.46
N SER A 88 -11.38 7.11 15.55
CA SER A 88 -11.98 8.29 16.19
C SER A 88 -10.93 9.28 16.73
N ALA A 89 -9.69 8.82 16.92
CA ALA A 89 -8.55 9.66 17.31
C ALA A 89 -8.14 10.69 16.24
N PHE A 90 -8.61 10.56 15.00
CA PHE A 90 -8.20 11.40 13.87
C PHE A 90 -9.32 12.32 13.38
N ASN A 91 -9.18 13.62 13.65
CA ASN A 91 -10.15 14.65 13.22
C ASN A 91 -9.89 15.17 11.80
N SER A 92 -8.68 14.95 11.28
CA SER A 92 -8.32 15.43 9.95
C SER A 92 -7.41 14.45 9.21
N PRO A 93 -7.46 14.42 7.87
CA PRO A 93 -6.59 13.56 7.10
C PRO A 93 -5.11 13.97 7.23
N LYS A 94 -4.84 15.24 7.57
CA LYS A 94 -3.48 15.72 7.86
C LYS A 94 -2.90 15.05 9.12
N GLN A 95 -3.72 14.83 10.14
CA GLN A 95 -3.29 14.11 11.35
C GLN A 95 -2.95 12.66 11.02
N LEU A 96 -3.81 11.96 10.26
CA LEU A 96 -3.54 10.57 9.85
C LEU A 96 -2.26 10.47 9.00
N PHE A 97 -2.09 11.39 8.05
CA PHE A 97 -0.90 11.44 7.20
C PHE A 97 0.40 11.69 7.98
N ALA A 98 0.35 12.61 8.96
CA ALA A 98 1.48 12.87 9.86
C ALA A 98 1.76 11.69 10.79
N TYR A 99 0.71 11.01 11.28
CA TYR A 99 0.82 9.81 12.11
C TYR A 99 1.49 8.65 11.37
N PHE A 100 1.24 8.49 10.07
CA PHE A 100 1.99 7.55 9.23
C PHE A 100 3.43 8.00 8.90
N GLY A 101 3.81 9.22 9.27
CA GLY A 101 5.14 9.79 8.99
C GLY A 101 5.42 9.89 7.51
N LEU A 102 4.40 10.28 6.74
CA LEU A 102 4.48 10.53 5.29
C LEU A 102 4.84 11.99 4.99
N ASP A 103 4.84 12.85 6.01
CA ASP A 103 5.18 14.27 5.91
C ASP A 103 6.66 14.49 5.59
N PRO A 104 6.98 15.58 4.87
CA PRO A 104 8.37 15.96 4.64
C PRO A 104 9.05 16.28 5.99
N ALA A 105 10.23 15.70 6.21
CA ALA A 105 11.04 15.96 7.38
C ALA A 105 11.51 17.42 7.38
N VAL A 106 11.18 18.15 8.45
CA VAL A 106 11.75 19.48 8.67
C VAL A 106 13.23 19.31 9.04
N LYS A 107 14.13 19.66 8.11
CA LYS A 107 15.57 19.81 8.37
C LYS A 107 15.92 21.29 8.35
N GLN A 108 15.66 21.97 9.47
CA GLN A 108 16.16 23.32 9.72
C GLN A 108 17.18 23.23 10.86
N SER A 109 18.47 23.32 10.54
CA SER A 109 19.47 23.82 11.48
C SER A 109 19.69 25.29 11.11
N GLY A 110 19.80 26.19 12.09
CA GLY A 110 19.57 27.64 11.94
C GLY A 110 20.25 28.42 10.79
N LYS A 111 21.17 27.84 10.01
CA LYS A 111 21.77 28.43 8.79
C LYS A 111 21.68 27.56 7.53
N PHE A 112 21.01 26.40 7.55
CA PHE A 112 20.96 25.46 6.44
C PHE A 112 19.54 25.00 6.12
N ASN A 113 19.02 25.47 4.98
CA ASN A 113 17.83 24.91 4.35
C ASN A 113 18.27 23.74 3.46
N GLY A 114 18.20 22.53 3.99
CA GLY A 114 18.58 21.34 3.22
C GLY A 114 17.68 21.17 2.00
N THR A 115 18.25 21.29 0.79
CA THR A 115 17.55 21.12 -0.50
C THR A 115 17.01 19.70 -0.71
N LYS A 116 17.43 18.73 0.11
CA LYS A 116 16.98 17.33 0.11
C LYS A 116 16.16 17.02 1.36
N ILE A 117 14.85 17.21 1.26
CA ILE A 117 13.90 16.84 2.31
C ILE A 117 13.45 15.39 2.10
N SER A 118 13.71 14.53 3.09
CA SER A 118 13.23 13.14 3.14
C SER A 118 11.89 13.05 3.88
N MET A 119 11.12 11.97 3.75
CA MET A 119 9.94 11.75 4.62
C MET A 119 10.34 11.66 6.11
N SER A 120 9.47 12.08 7.02
CA SER A 120 9.77 12.28 8.45
C SER A 120 10.13 11.00 9.20
N LYS A 121 9.74 9.82 8.70
CA LYS A 121 10.00 8.50 9.32
C LYS A 121 9.56 8.38 10.79
N ARG A 122 8.86 9.36 11.36
CA ARG A 122 8.39 9.39 12.76
C ARG A 122 7.22 8.44 13.02
N GLY A 123 6.43 8.17 11.98
CA GLY A 123 5.30 7.25 12.03
C GLY A 123 5.62 5.80 11.68
N SER A 124 4.59 4.95 11.74
CA SER A 124 4.71 3.50 11.50
C SER A 124 5.37 3.16 10.16
N ARG A 125 6.35 2.26 10.21
CA ARG A 125 7.00 1.70 9.01
C ARG A 125 6.04 0.79 8.24
N ILE A 126 5.16 0.08 8.93
CA ILE A 126 4.18 -0.82 8.33
C ILE A 126 3.13 -0.01 7.58
N ALA A 127 2.50 0.97 8.23
CA ALA A 127 1.52 1.85 7.57
C ALA A 127 2.10 2.54 6.33
N ARG A 128 3.34 3.04 6.41
CA ARG A 128 4.03 3.64 5.27
C ARG A 128 4.24 2.64 4.12
N ARG A 129 4.59 1.39 4.43
CA ARG A 129 4.77 0.32 3.43
C ARG A 129 3.44 -0.03 2.77
N VAL A 130 2.39 -0.15 3.56
CA VAL A 130 1.03 -0.46 3.08
C VAL A 130 0.53 0.65 2.14
N ILE A 131 0.59 1.92 2.56
CA ILE A 131 0.18 3.05 1.71
C ILE A 131 1.03 3.14 0.44
N HIS A 132 2.33 2.84 0.53
CA HIS A 132 3.20 2.77 -0.65
C HIS A 132 2.75 1.67 -1.62
N THR A 133 2.47 0.47 -1.12
CA THR A 133 1.96 -0.65 -1.93
C THR A 133 0.62 -0.30 -2.56
N MET A 134 -0.32 0.25 -1.79
CA MET A 134 -1.62 0.70 -2.30
C MET A 134 -1.45 1.74 -3.41
N ALA A 135 -0.61 2.75 -3.20
CA ALA A 135 -0.33 3.78 -4.21
C ALA A 135 0.29 3.19 -5.49
N LEU A 136 1.23 2.24 -5.35
CA LEU A 136 1.88 1.57 -6.48
C LEU A 136 0.88 0.73 -7.29
N VAL A 137 0.03 -0.05 -6.62
CA VAL A 137 -1.01 -0.86 -7.28
C VAL A 137 -2.02 0.04 -7.99
N SER A 138 -2.44 1.15 -7.38
CA SER A 138 -3.43 2.04 -7.99
C SER A 138 -2.95 2.72 -9.28
N ILE A 139 -1.65 3.00 -9.42
CA ILE A 139 -1.07 3.56 -10.65
C ILE A 139 -0.60 2.48 -11.64
N SER A 140 -0.56 1.22 -11.21
CA SER A 140 -0.13 0.11 -12.04
C SER A 140 -1.14 -0.15 -13.17
N LYS A 141 -0.63 -0.76 -14.25
CA LYS A 141 -1.45 -1.26 -15.34
C LYS A 141 -1.75 -2.74 -15.09
N ASN A 142 -2.98 -3.12 -15.35
CA ASN A 142 -3.39 -4.51 -15.44
C ASN A 142 -2.77 -5.16 -16.68
N ARG A 143 -2.81 -6.50 -16.72
CA ARG A 143 -2.27 -7.30 -17.84
C ARG A 143 -2.93 -6.95 -19.19
N ASN A 144 -4.17 -6.48 -19.17
CA ASN A 144 -4.94 -5.99 -20.33
C ASN A 144 -4.63 -4.52 -20.70
N GLY A 145 -3.67 -3.87 -20.03
CA GLY A 145 -3.29 -2.48 -20.28
C GLY A 145 -4.20 -1.43 -19.65
N SER A 146 -5.32 -1.83 -19.04
CA SER A 146 -6.21 -0.91 -18.31
C SER A 146 -5.54 -0.45 -17.01
N SER A 147 -5.87 0.76 -16.56
CA SER A 147 -5.35 1.30 -15.30
C SER A 147 -6.31 0.98 -14.17
N GLN A 148 -5.81 0.52 -13.01
CA GLN A 148 -6.65 0.22 -11.85
C GLN A 148 -7.45 1.46 -11.40
N ASN A 149 -6.78 2.60 -11.36
CA ASN A 149 -7.37 3.90 -11.14
C ASN A 149 -6.79 4.91 -12.13
N HIS A 150 -7.52 5.19 -13.21
CA HIS A 150 -7.07 6.12 -14.25
C HIS A 150 -6.81 7.52 -13.68
N VAL A 151 -7.65 8.01 -12.76
CA VAL A 151 -7.50 9.34 -12.13
C VAL A 151 -6.17 9.47 -11.39
N LEU A 152 -5.81 8.50 -10.55
CA LEU A 152 -4.54 8.53 -9.82
C LEU A 152 -3.34 8.33 -10.73
N ARG A 153 -3.48 7.52 -11.77
CA ARG A 153 -2.42 7.30 -12.74
C ARG A 153 -2.12 8.56 -13.56
N ASP A 154 -3.14 9.26 -14.03
CA ASP A 154 -2.99 10.50 -14.78
C ASP A 154 -2.38 11.61 -13.90
N TYR A 155 -2.82 11.68 -12.64
CA TYR A 155 -2.20 12.54 -11.64
C TYR A 155 -0.71 12.22 -11.44
N TYR A 156 -0.35 10.94 -11.33
CA TYR A 156 1.04 10.50 -11.21
C TYR A 156 1.88 10.91 -12.43
N LEU A 157 1.38 10.66 -13.64
CA LEU A 157 2.08 11.02 -14.88
C LEU A 157 2.27 12.54 -15.00
N LEU A 158 1.26 13.33 -14.64
CA LEU A 158 1.37 14.79 -14.62
C LEU A 158 2.46 15.25 -13.65
N LYS A 159 2.55 14.64 -12.46
CA LYS A 159 3.61 14.96 -11.48
C LYS A 159 4.99 14.50 -11.95
N CYS A 160 5.09 13.39 -12.69
CA CYS A 160 6.37 12.93 -13.27
C CYS A 160 6.96 13.91 -14.29
N LYS A 161 6.15 14.78 -14.91
CA LYS A 161 6.66 15.82 -15.82
C LYS A 161 7.52 16.87 -15.10
N SER A 162 7.29 17.10 -13.81
CA SER A 162 7.96 18.16 -13.02
C SER A 162 8.78 17.63 -11.84
N LYS A 163 8.61 16.36 -11.47
CA LYS A 163 9.23 15.76 -10.29
C LYS A 163 9.77 14.36 -10.58
N PRO A 164 10.83 13.92 -9.87
CA PRO A 164 11.30 12.53 -9.94
C PRO A 164 10.18 11.54 -9.59
N LYS A 165 10.22 10.35 -10.20
CA LYS A 165 9.18 9.30 -10.06
C LYS A 165 8.82 9.00 -8.61
N MET A 166 9.80 8.87 -7.72
CA MET A 166 9.55 8.57 -6.30
C MET A 166 8.89 9.72 -5.54
N VAL A 167 9.17 10.97 -5.93
CA VAL A 167 8.52 12.15 -5.34
C VAL A 167 7.08 12.27 -5.87
N ALA A 168 6.86 11.94 -7.15
CA ALA A 168 5.52 11.86 -7.72
C ALA A 168 4.69 10.75 -7.03
N LEU A 169 5.29 9.59 -6.74
CA LEU A 169 4.64 8.52 -5.99
C LEU A 169 4.29 8.97 -4.56
N GLY A 170 5.16 9.74 -3.89
CA GLY A 170 4.83 10.34 -2.59
C GLY A 170 3.59 11.25 -2.64
N ALA A 171 3.39 11.99 -3.73
CA ALA A 171 2.16 12.78 -3.92
C ALA A 171 0.92 11.88 -4.12
N VAL A 172 1.07 10.72 -4.78
CA VAL A 172 -0.01 9.72 -4.88
C VAL A 172 -0.31 9.13 -3.50
N MET A 173 0.70 8.75 -2.73
CA MET A 173 0.53 8.25 -1.35
C MET A 173 -0.27 9.23 -0.49
N HIS A 174 -0.02 10.54 -0.62
CA HIS A 174 -0.81 11.57 0.05
C HIS A 174 -2.29 11.52 -0.38
N LYS A 175 -2.58 11.37 -1.68
CA LYS A 175 -3.97 11.19 -2.15
C LYS A 175 -4.60 9.90 -1.61
N VAL A 176 -3.89 8.78 -1.63
CA VAL A 176 -4.39 7.50 -1.09
C VAL A 176 -4.73 7.62 0.39
N CYS A 177 -3.88 8.26 1.20
CA CYS A 177 -4.16 8.49 2.62
C CYS A 177 -5.43 9.34 2.83
N ASN A 178 -5.66 10.38 2.04
CA ASN A 178 -6.91 11.15 2.10
C ASN A 178 -8.13 10.32 1.68
N ILE A 179 -7.98 9.45 0.69
CA ILE A 179 -9.07 8.56 0.24
C ILE A 179 -9.43 7.59 1.36
N VAL A 180 -8.44 6.94 2.00
CA VAL A 180 -8.69 6.05 3.14
C VAL A 180 -9.37 6.80 4.28
N PHE A 181 -8.90 8.00 4.61
CA PHE A 181 -9.55 8.82 5.63
C PHE A 181 -11.03 9.12 5.28
N ALA A 182 -11.32 9.44 4.01
CA ALA A 182 -12.69 9.70 3.58
C ALA A 182 -13.58 8.45 3.61
N ILE A 183 -13.05 7.28 3.21
CA ILE A 183 -13.75 5.98 3.30
C ILE A 183 -14.15 5.68 4.75
N LEU A 184 -13.22 5.86 5.69
CA LEU A 184 -13.45 5.60 7.11
C LEU A 184 -14.38 6.63 7.75
N ARG A 185 -14.27 7.92 7.39
CA ARG A 185 -15.13 8.99 7.91
C ARG A 185 -16.57 8.89 7.39
N ASP A 186 -16.73 8.61 6.11
CA ASP A 186 -18.05 8.62 5.45
C ASP A 186 -18.73 7.24 5.52
N GLU A 187 -18.01 6.22 6.02
CA GLU A 187 -18.41 4.80 6.09
C GLU A 187 -19.01 4.28 4.78
N LYS A 188 -18.38 4.68 3.67
CA LYS A 188 -18.84 4.38 2.31
C LYS A 188 -17.76 3.70 1.51
N GLU A 189 -18.19 2.72 0.73
CA GLU A 189 -17.32 2.04 -0.23
C GLU A 189 -16.67 3.01 -1.22
N PHE A 190 -15.44 2.70 -1.60
CA PHE A 190 -14.67 3.48 -2.53
C PHE A 190 -15.31 3.51 -3.91
N LYS A 191 -15.54 4.73 -4.41
CA LYS A 191 -15.90 4.99 -5.80
C LYS A 191 -14.81 5.84 -6.44
N ILE A 192 -14.47 5.53 -7.68
CA ILE A 192 -13.57 6.39 -8.46
C ILE A 192 -14.35 7.65 -8.82
N ILE A 193 -13.84 8.79 -8.37
CA ILE A 193 -14.42 10.11 -8.63
C ILE A 193 -13.39 10.90 -9.43
N THR A 194 -13.81 11.51 -10.53
CA THR A 194 -12.96 12.39 -11.33
C THR A 194 -12.68 13.72 -10.62
N PRO A 195 -11.60 14.44 -10.97
CA PRO A 195 -11.31 15.74 -10.34
C PRO A 195 -12.46 16.75 -10.49
N GLU A 196 -13.17 16.72 -11.62
CA GLU A 196 -14.31 17.59 -11.93
C GLU A 196 -15.51 17.30 -11.02
N GLU A 197 -15.88 16.02 -10.89
CA GLU A 197 -16.93 15.59 -9.97
C GLU A 197 -16.58 15.92 -8.51
N HIS A 198 -15.32 15.73 -8.12
CA HIS A 198 -14.87 16.09 -6.78
C HIS A 198 -15.01 17.58 -6.52
N GLN A 199 -14.66 18.44 -7.49
CA GLN A 199 -14.81 19.89 -7.37
C GLN A 199 -16.29 20.29 -7.30
N LYS A 200 -17.16 19.66 -8.09
CA LYS A 200 -18.61 19.87 -8.03
C LYS A 200 -19.17 19.51 -6.65
N ASN A 201 -18.81 18.34 -6.11
CA ASN A 201 -19.26 17.87 -4.80
C ASN A 201 -18.75 18.79 -3.67
N TYR A 202 -17.50 19.24 -3.76
CA TYR A 202 -16.93 20.18 -2.79
C TYR A 202 -17.67 21.52 -2.78
N ASN A 203 -17.95 22.07 -3.96
CA ASN A 203 -18.68 23.33 -4.09
C ASN A 203 -20.12 23.20 -3.59
N GLN A 204 -20.80 22.10 -3.90
CA GLN A 204 -22.15 21.82 -3.40
C GLN A 204 -22.19 21.71 -1.88
N ALA A 205 -21.25 20.99 -1.27
CA ALA A 205 -21.14 20.91 0.18
C ALA A 205 -20.93 22.30 0.79
N LYS A 206 -20.03 23.11 0.22
CA LYS A 206 -19.76 24.47 0.72
C LYS A 206 -20.97 25.41 0.61
N CYS A 207 -21.76 25.30 -0.46
CA CYS A 207 -22.99 26.09 -0.63
C CYS A 207 -24.12 25.63 0.30
N GLY A 208 -24.22 24.33 0.63
CA GLY A 208 -25.24 23.80 1.54
C GLY A 208 -25.06 24.18 3.01
N PHE A 209 -23.87 24.65 3.41
CA PHE A 209 -23.61 25.22 4.74
C PHE A 209 -23.88 26.74 4.82
N ALA A 210 -24.28 27.38 3.71
CA ALA A 210 -24.49 28.82 3.61
C ALA A 210 -25.98 29.25 3.66
N THR A 211 -26.86 28.34 4.09
CA THR A 211 -28.31 28.56 4.32
C THR A 211 -28.69 28.04 5.69
#